data_AF-A0A973JTQ1-F1
#
_entry.id   AF-A0A973JTQ1-F1
#
_cell.length_a   1.000
_cell.length_b   1.000
_cell.length_c   1.000
_cell.angle_alpha   90.00
_cell.angle_beta   90.00
_cell.angle_gamma   90.00
#
_symmetry.space_group_name_H-M   'P 1'
#
loop_
_entity.id
_entity.type
_entity.pdbx_description
1 polymer ?
#
loop_
_entity_poly.entity_id
_entity_poly.type
_entity_poly.pdbx_seq_one_letter_code
_entity_poly.pdbx_strand_id
1 'polypeptide(L)' 'MTPSELNNLIESFHPLENKLLLSFSRSASLSASGIMAVSGLDESRLDMAAGWLTSK' A
#
# COMPACT_ATOMS: atom_id res chain seq x y z
N MET A 1 -2.15 -16.69 -11.49
CA MET A 1 -2.93 -16.22 -10.34
C MET A 1 -4.40 -16.35 -10.70
N THR A 2 -5.09 -17.27 -10.04
CA THR A 2 -6.54 -17.44 -10.19
C THR A 2 -7.27 -16.29 -9.49
N PRO A 3 -8.52 -15.98 -9.88
CA PRO A 3 -9.31 -14.92 -9.23
C PRO A 3 -9.45 -15.12 -7.71
N SER A 4 -9.54 -16.37 -7.26
CA SER A 4 -9.66 -16.71 -5.83
C SER A 4 -8.38 -16.41 -5.05
N GLU A 5 -7.21 -16.69 -5.63
CA GLU A 5 -5.91 -16.34 -5.02
C GLU A 5 -5.72 -14.82 -4.91
N LEU A 6 -6.23 -14.07 -5.91
CA LEU A 6 -6.20 -12.62 -5.88
C LEU A 6 -7.10 -12.03 -4.79
N ASN A 7 -8.32 -12.56 -4.65
CA ASN A 7 -9.22 -12.11 -3.60
C ASN A 7 -8.66 -12.41 -2.20
N ASN A 8 -8.12 -13.60 -1.98
CA ASN A 8 -7.48 -13.96 -0.71
C ASN A 8 -6.28 -13.05 -0.40
N LEU A 9 -5.50 -12.68 -1.41
CA LEU A 9 -4.38 -11.75 -1.24
C LEU A 9 -4.87 -10.35 -0.86
N ILE A 10 -5.91 -9.85 -1.54
CA ILE A 10 -6.51 -8.54 -1.27
C ILE A 10 -7.10 -8.50 0.15
N GLU A 11 -7.77 -9.56 0.57
CA GLU A 11 -8.32 -9.70 1.92
C GLU A 11 -7.25 -9.80 3.01
N SER A 12 -6.02 -10.21 2.65
CA SER A 12 -4.88 -10.30 3.57
C SER A 12 -4.17 -8.96 3.83
N PHE A 13 -4.55 -7.89 3.11
CA PHE A 13 -3.93 -6.57 3.28
C PHE A 13 -4.58 -5.79 4.42
N HIS A 14 -3.73 -5.25 5.29
CA HIS A 14 -4.13 -4.27 6.29
C HIS A 14 -4.64 -2.99 5.61
N PRO A 15 -5.61 -2.26 6.20
CA PRO A 15 -6.12 -1.01 5.62
C PRO A 15 -5.04 0.03 5.27
N LEU A 16 -3.92 0.05 5.99
CA LEU A 16 -2.78 0.94 5.68
C LEU A 16 -2.03 0.50 4.42
N GLU A 17 -1.85 -0.81 4.22
CA GLU A 17 -1.25 -1.35 2.98
C GLU A 17 -2.12 -0.98 1.78
N ASN A 18 -3.44 -1.13 1.89
CA ASN A 18 -4.36 -0.74 0.82
C ASN A 18 -4.29 0.76 0.51
N LYS A 19 -4.27 1.64 1.52
CA LYS A 19 -4.11 3.09 1.30
C LYS A 19 -2.79 3.43 0.61
N LEU A 20 -1.70 2.78 1.03
CA LEU A 20 -0.39 2.94 0.42
C LEU A 20 -0.40 2.50 -1.04
N LEU A 21 -0.88 1.29 -1.33
CA LEU A 21 -0.97 0.74 -2.69
C LEU A 21 -1.85 1.59 -3.62
N LEU A 22 -2.99 2.07 -3.11
CA LEU A 22 -3.89 2.96 -3.87
C LEU A 22 -3.26 4.31 -4.20
N SER A 23 -2.20 4.72 -3.50
CA SER A 23 -1.49 5.96 -3.81
C SER A 23 -0.67 5.86 -5.10
N PHE A 24 -0.33 4.65 -5.53
CA PHE A 24 0.42 4.41 -6.76
C PHE A 24 -0.53 4.18 -7.94
N SER A 25 -0.84 5.23 -8.69
CA SER A 25 -1.53 5.09 -9.99
C SER A 25 -0.55 4.62 -11.08
N ARG A 26 -1.01 3.71 -11.95
CA ARG A 26 -0.32 3.13 -13.15
C ARG A 26 0.98 3.86 -13.55
N SER A 27 2.10 3.35 -13.05
CA SER A 27 3.46 3.72 -13.45
C SER A 27 3.99 5.08 -12.97
N ALA A 28 3.35 5.71 -11.97
CA ALA A 28 3.90 6.88 -11.31
C ALA A 28 4.86 6.46 -10.18
N SER A 29 6.13 6.89 -10.27
CA SER A 29 7.01 6.91 -9.11
C SER A 29 6.65 8.13 -8.26
N LEU A 30 6.28 7.90 -7.00
CA LEU A 30 6.00 8.97 -6.04
C LEU A 30 7.11 9.00 -4.99
N SER A 31 7.53 10.21 -4.61
CA SER A 31 8.36 10.41 -3.42
C SER A 31 7.56 10.05 -2.16
N ALA A 32 8.26 9.75 -1.07
CA ALA A 32 7.62 9.51 0.24
C ALA A 32 6.68 10.66 0.65
N SER A 33 7.09 11.91 0.42
CA SER A 33 6.26 13.10 0.66
C SER A 33 5.00 13.14 -0.22
N GLY A 34 5.11 12.73 -1.49
CA GLY A 34 3.97 12.63 -2.40
C GLY A 34 3.00 11.53 -1.98
N ILE A 35 3.52 10.39 -1.53
CA ILE A 35 2.70 9.29 -1.00
C ILE A 35 1.95 9.75 0.25
N MET A 36 2.60 10.41 1.21
CA MET A 36 1.94 10.91 2.42
C MET A 36 0.83 11.90 2.08
N ALA A 37 1.07 12.82 1.14
CA ALA A 37 0.07 13.80 0.69
C ALA A 37 -1.17 13.14 0.04
N VAL A 38 -0.97 12.09 -0.77
CA VAL A 38 -2.06 11.41 -1.49
C VAL A 38 -2.81 10.41 -0.60
N SER A 39 -2.07 9.64 0.21
CA SER A 39 -2.62 8.59 1.07
C SER A 39 -3.28 9.12 2.35
N GLY A 40 -2.93 10.35 2.77
CA GLY A 40 -3.27 10.89 4.07
C GLY A 40 -2.60 10.13 5.23
N LEU A 41 -1.54 9.38 4.95
CA LEU A 41 -0.73 8.71 5.96
C LEU A 41 0.36 9.66 6.45
N ASP A 42 0.55 9.68 7.76
CA ASP A 42 1.77 10.22 8.36
C ASP A 42 2.95 9.25 8.15
N GLU A 43 4.16 9.74 8.42
CA GLU A 43 5.41 8.99 8.23
C GLU A 43 5.42 7.66 8.98
N SER A 44 4.95 7.64 10.24
CA SER A 44 4.92 6.41 11.06
C SER A 44 4.01 5.33 10.46
N ARG A 45 2.87 5.75 9.89
CA ARG A 45 1.92 4.84 9.23
C ARG A 45 2.42 4.38 7.88
N LEU A 46 3.14 5.24 7.16
CA LEU A 46 3.80 4.88 5.92
C LEU A 46 4.86 3.80 6.17
N ASP A 47 5.69 3.97 7.19
CA ASP A 47 6.72 2.99 7.57
C ASP A 47 6.12 1.65 7.99
N MET A 48 5.04 1.66 8.78
CA MET A 48 4.33 0.42 9.13
C MET A 48 3.77 -0.29 7.89
N ALA A 49 3.11 0.44 6.98
CA ALA A 49 2.57 -0.12 5.77
C ALA A 49 3.67 -0.69 4.85
N ALA A 50 4.77 0.03 4.69
CA ALA A 50 5.93 -0.44 3.93
C ALA A 50 6.57 -1.68 4.56
N GLY A 51 6.69 -1.71 5.90
CA GLY A 51 7.20 -2.84 6.65
C GLY A 51 6.37 -4.11 6.48
N TRP A 52 5.03 -4.01 6.52
CA TRP A 52 4.15 -5.15 6.28
C TRP A 52 4.21 -5.65 4.84
N LEU A 53 4.22 -4.74 3.86
CA LEU A 53 4.36 -5.10 2.45
C LEU A 53 5.69 -5.80 2.16
N THR A 54 6.77 -5.37 2.81
CA THR A 54 8.11 -5.99 2.64
C THR A 54 8.22 -7.36 3.31
N SER A 55 7.37 -7.63 4.30
CA SER A 55 7.37 -8.89 5.06
C SER A 55 6.54 -10.00 4.40
N LYS A 56 5.83 -9.71 3.30
CA LYS A 56 5.02 -10.67 2.53
C LYS A 56 5.81 -11.20 1.33
#